data_AF-A0A0F8YW57-F1
#
_entry.id   AF-A0A0F8YW57-F1
#
_cell.length_a   1.000
_cell.length_b   1.000
_cell.length_c   1.000
_cell.angle_alpha   90.00
_cell.angle_beta   90.00
_cell.angle_gamma   90.00
#
_symmetry.space_group_name_H-M   'P 1'
#
loop_
_entity.id
_entity.type
_entity.pdbx_description
1 polymer ?
#
loop_
_entity_poly.entity_id
_entity_poly.type
_entity_poly.pdbx_seq_one_letter_code
_entity_poly.pdbx_strand_id
1 'polypeptide(L)'
;MSPQYNPDPSTVSAYFFLFSKGDYIFDVGEGKPFEGVNQKGDANAGVRYPIICSDIIDGDSKGKNKKQMFTCYIHSDGAMQFSVRFIMACLGYDSSGEGEMKFNEENKGADYRVDPNPEAPYVGEMWKKLTGTSLIIHTNIRLNDEGEKQQQWNAFSPLSAA
;
A
#
# COMPACT_ATOMS: atom_id res chain seq x y z
N MET A 1 -31.34 -21.87 -9.49
CA MET A 1 -31.61 -20.42 -9.59
C MET A 1 -30.31 -19.70 -9.26
N SER A 2 -29.81 -18.85 -10.15
CA SER A 2 -28.64 -18.02 -9.85
C SER A 2 -29.04 -16.93 -8.85
N PRO A 3 -28.15 -16.52 -7.92
CA PRO A 3 -28.43 -15.42 -7.02
C PRO A 3 -28.70 -14.13 -7.80
N GLN A 4 -29.70 -13.35 -7.38
CA GLN A 4 -29.90 -11.98 -7.82
C GLN A 4 -29.15 -11.03 -6.89
N TYR A 5 -28.36 -10.13 -7.48
CA TYR A 5 -27.63 -9.07 -6.78
C TYR A 5 -28.26 -7.72 -7.15
N ASN A 6 -28.67 -6.93 -6.15
CA ASN A 6 -29.30 -5.62 -6.33
C ASN A 6 -28.41 -4.53 -5.70
N PRO A 7 -27.32 -4.12 -6.35
CA PRO A 7 -26.45 -3.08 -5.81
C PRO A 7 -27.15 -1.71 -5.81
N ASP A 8 -27.02 -0.95 -4.72
CA ASP A 8 -27.44 0.45 -4.64
C ASP A 8 -26.22 1.38 -4.71
N PRO A 9 -25.96 2.01 -5.86
CA PRO A 9 -24.80 2.88 -6.04
C PRO A 9 -24.88 4.18 -5.22
N SER A 10 -26.04 4.57 -4.70
CA SER A 10 -26.19 5.78 -3.88
C SER A 10 -25.52 5.67 -2.50
N THR A 11 -25.20 4.44 -2.09
CA THR A 11 -24.56 4.15 -0.80
C THR A 11 -23.03 4.22 -0.84
N VAL A 12 -22.43 4.45 -2.02
CA VAL A 12 -20.99 4.47 -2.23
C VAL A 12 -20.52 5.77 -2.90
N SER A 13 -19.37 6.28 -2.49
CA SER A 13 -18.72 7.40 -3.18
C SER A 13 -17.99 6.89 -4.42
N ALA A 14 -18.20 7.54 -5.56
CA ALA A 14 -17.42 7.31 -6.78
C ALA A 14 -15.98 7.85 -6.68
N TYR A 15 -15.70 8.69 -5.68
CA TYR A 15 -14.41 9.35 -5.50
C TYR A 15 -13.57 8.70 -4.43
N PHE A 16 -12.28 8.52 -4.75
CA PHE A 16 -11.23 8.19 -3.80
C PHE A 16 -10.81 9.44 -3.03
N PHE A 17 -10.75 9.34 -1.70
CA PHE A 17 -10.30 10.45 -0.87
C PHE A 17 -8.80 10.69 -1.10
N LEU A 18 -8.42 11.90 -1.52
CA LEU A 18 -7.03 12.29 -1.66
C LEU A 18 -6.55 12.92 -0.35
N PHE A 19 -5.53 12.32 0.26
CA PHE A 19 -4.91 12.83 1.47
C PHE A 19 -4.04 14.04 1.14
N SER A 20 -4.40 15.20 1.68
CA SER A 20 -3.60 16.42 1.55
C SER A 20 -2.26 16.26 2.22
N LYS A 21 -1.30 17.14 1.91
CA LYS A 21 0.00 17.17 2.55
C LYS A 21 -0.12 17.01 4.07
N GLY A 22 0.59 16.04 4.62
CA GLY A 22 0.55 15.72 6.04
C GLY A 22 0.93 14.27 6.33
N ASP A 23 0.87 13.93 7.61
CA ASP A 23 1.28 12.68 8.20
C ASP A 23 0.08 11.98 8.84
N TYR A 24 -0.17 10.76 8.41
CA TYR A 24 -1.37 10.01 8.78
C TYR A 24 -0.96 8.60 9.23
N ILE A 25 -1.66 8.07 10.21
CA ILE A 25 -1.50 6.68 10.64
C ILE A 25 -2.44 5.83 9.80
N PHE A 26 -1.89 4.80 9.16
CA PHE A 26 -2.65 3.85 8.36
C PHE A 26 -2.53 2.45 8.94
N ASP A 27 -3.66 1.76 9.03
CA ASP A 27 -3.73 0.34 9.31
C ASP A 27 -3.76 -0.44 8.00
N VAL A 28 -2.98 -1.52 7.93
CA VAL A 28 -2.81 -2.35 6.73
C VAL A 28 -3.72 -3.57 6.84
N GLY A 29 -4.65 -3.72 5.90
CA GLY A 29 -5.48 -4.92 5.79
C GLY A 29 -4.81 -6.03 4.95
N GLU A 30 -5.57 -7.08 4.65
CA GLU A 30 -5.03 -8.26 3.96
C GLU A 30 -4.58 -7.95 2.53
N GLY A 31 -3.32 -8.27 2.23
CA GLY A 31 -2.73 -8.13 0.90
C GLY A 31 -3.19 -9.21 -0.06
N LYS A 32 -3.51 -8.82 -1.31
CA LYS A 32 -3.86 -9.75 -2.39
C LYS A 32 -2.90 -9.62 -3.57
N PRO A 33 -2.50 -10.73 -4.22
CA PRO A 33 -1.66 -10.63 -5.39
C PRO A 33 -2.48 -9.99 -6.52
N PHE A 34 -1.81 -9.28 -7.41
CA PHE A 34 -2.43 -8.75 -8.61
C PHE A 34 -1.47 -8.84 -9.79
N GLU A 35 -2.05 -8.94 -10.98
CA GLU A 35 -1.38 -8.77 -12.26
C GLU A 35 -2.23 -7.86 -13.13
N GLY A 36 -1.58 -7.14 -14.03
CA GLY A 36 -2.22 -6.28 -15.00
C GLY A 36 -1.22 -5.71 -15.98
N VAL A 37 -1.68 -4.71 -16.73
CA VAL A 37 -0.88 -4.01 -17.73
C VAL A 37 -1.01 -2.52 -17.47
N ASN A 38 0.09 -1.78 -17.51
CA ASN A 38 0.06 -0.33 -17.35
C ASN A 38 -0.44 0.36 -18.65
N GLN A 39 -0.61 1.69 -18.63
CA GLN A 39 -1.07 2.45 -19.81
C GLN A 39 -0.13 2.35 -21.04
N LYS A 40 1.12 1.95 -20.83
CA LYS A 40 2.12 1.79 -21.89
C LYS A 40 2.17 0.37 -22.47
N GLY A 41 1.38 -0.57 -21.92
CA GLY A 41 1.41 -1.96 -22.34
C GLY A 41 2.39 -2.84 -21.56
N ASP A 42 3.10 -2.30 -20.57
CA ASP A 42 4.07 -3.08 -19.79
C ASP A 42 3.38 -3.90 -18.71
N ALA A 43 3.91 -5.10 -18.46
CA ALA A 43 3.45 -5.97 -17.39
C ALA A 43 3.56 -5.27 -16.03
N ASN A 44 2.54 -5.48 -15.20
CA ASN A 44 2.43 -4.90 -13.87
C ASN A 44 1.99 -5.98 -12.89
N ALA A 45 2.81 -6.28 -11.89
CA ALA A 45 2.51 -7.28 -10.87
C ALA A 45 2.93 -6.82 -9.48
N GLY A 46 2.34 -7.44 -8.46
CA GLY A 46 2.70 -7.23 -7.06
C GLY A 46 1.61 -7.60 -6.07
N VAL A 47 1.61 -6.95 -4.91
CA VAL A 47 0.64 -7.17 -3.83
C VAL A 47 -0.11 -5.87 -3.52
N ARG A 48 -1.44 -5.92 -3.51
CA ARG A 48 -2.30 -4.78 -3.22
C ARG A 48 -2.88 -4.90 -1.82
N TYR A 49 -2.63 -3.89 -1.00
CA TYR A 49 -3.12 -3.79 0.38
C TYR A 49 -4.22 -2.73 0.48
N PRO A 50 -5.38 -3.05 1.08
CA PRO A 50 -6.25 -2.03 1.58
C PRO A 50 -5.57 -1.35 2.78
N ILE A 51 -5.43 -0.03 2.73
CA ILE A 51 -4.94 0.77 3.87
C ILE A 51 -6.08 1.67 4.35
N ILE A 52 -6.23 1.81 5.67
CA ILE A 52 -7.28 2.61 6.30
C ILE A 52 -6.61 3.65 7.18
N CYS A 53 -6.88 4.93 6.94
CA CYS A 53 -6.37 5.98 7.82
C CYS A 53 -7.08 5.89 9.17
N SER A 54 -6.38 5.37 10.17
CA SER A 54 -6.88 5.16 11.53
C SER A 54 -6.73 6.41 12.39
N ASP A 55 -5.70 7.22 12.13
CA ASP A 55 -5.53 8.51 12.78
C ASP A 55 -4.76 9.53 11.95
N ILE A 56 -4.75 10.78 12.44
CA ILE A 56 -4.19 11.94 11.77
C ILE A 56 -3.21 12.61 12.71
N ILE A 57 -1.93 12.68 12.31
CA ILE A 57 -0.89 13.40 13.05
C ILE A 57 -0.90 14.86 12.60
N ASP A 58 -0.86 15.07 11.29
CA ASP A 58 -0.94 16.37 10.61
C ASP A 58 -1.66 16.19 9.27
N GLY A 59 -2.60 17.08 8.91
CA GLY A 59 -3.32 17.00 7.64
C GLY A 59 -4.85 17.16 7.73
N ASP A 60 -5.57 16.72 6.69
CA ASP A 60 -7.03 16.89 6.60
C ASP A 60 -7.77 15.90 7.51
N SER A 61 -8.42 16.46 8.54
CA SER A 61 -9.32 15.75 9.47
C SER A 61 -10.33 14.80 8.83
N LYS A 62 -10.74 15.06 7.57
CA LYS A 62 -11.69 14.22 6.82
C LYS A 62 -11.09 12.91 6.31
N GLY A 63 -9.77 12.74 6.44
CA GLY A 63 -9.04 11.53 6.06
C GLY A 63 -9.31 10.35 7.00
N LYS A 64 -9.76 10.59 8.23
CA LYS A 64 -10.01 9.51 9.21
C LYS A 64 -11.06 8.52 8.69
N ASN A 65 -10.79 7.23 8.86
CA ASN A 65 -11.56 6.10 8.35
C ASN A 65 -11.66 6.02 6.82
N LYS A 66 -10.91 6.84 6.07
CA LYS A 66 -10.86 6.72 4.60
C LYS A 66 -9.95 5.57 4.22
N LYS A 67 -10.45 4.76 3.30
CA LYS A 67 -9.76 3.60 2.75
C LYS A 67 -9.11 3.96 1.42
N GLN A 68 -7.89 3.50 1.23
CA GLN A 68 -7.16 3.52 -0.04
C GLN A 68 -6.65 2.13 -0.39
N MET A 69 -6.24 1.95 -1.64
CA MET A 69 -5.52 0.76 -2.07
C MET A 69 -4.07 1.14 -2.32
N PHE A 70 -3.17 0.64 -1.48
CA PHE A 70 -1.74 0.77 -1.71
C PHE A 70 -1.23 -0.46 -2.46
N THR A 71 -0.41 -0.25 -3.48
CA THR A 71 0.10 -1.36 -4.30
C THR A 71 1.62 -1.42 -4.18
N CYS A 72 2.11 -2.53 -3.63
CA CYS A 72 3.52 -2.90 -3.63
C CYS A 72 3.84 -3.54 -4.98
N TYR A 73 4.41 -2.76 -5.89
CA TYR A 73 4.81 -3.20 -7.21
C TYR A 73 6.15 -3.95 -7.17
N ILE A 74 6.26 -5.04 -7.94
CA ILE A 74 7.46 -5.90 -7.98
C ILE A 74 8.02 -6.08 -9.40
N HIS A 75 7.43 -5.43 -10.41
CA HIS A 75 7.78 -5.62 -11.82
C HIS A 75 9.05 -4.87 -12.28
N SER A 76 9.65 -4.05 -11.42
CA SER A 76 10.94 -3.36 -11.68
C SER A 76 11.68 -3.07 -10.38
N ASP A 77 12.99 -2.88 -10.45
CA ASP A 77 13.84 -2.60 -9.29
C ASP A 77 13.42 -1.32 -8.55
N GLY A 78 13.14 -0.24 -9.28
CA GLY A 78 12.68 1.02 -8.69
C GLY A 78 11.33 0.89 -7.99
N ALA A 79 10.42 0.10 -8.56
CA ALA A 79 9.12 -0.19 -7.95
C ALA A 79 9.27 -1.05 -6.69
N MET A 80 10.17 -2.04 -6.73
CA MET A 80 10.49 -2.88 -5.58
C MET A 80 11.14 -2.08 -4.46
N GLN A 81 12.03 -1.13 -4.77
CA GLN A 81 12.65 -0.26 -3.76
C GLN A 81 11.59 0.50 -2.94
N PHE A 82 10.56 1.03 -3.60
CA PHE A 82 9.47 1.73 -2.90
C PHE A 82 8.63 0.76 -2.06
N SER A 83 8.37 -0.45 -2.57
CA SER A 83 7.70 -1.52 -1.84
C SER A 83 8.48 -1.98 -0.61
N VAL A 84 9.82 -2.07 -0.69
CA VAL A 84 10.70 -2.42 0.44
C VAL A 84 10.60 -1.39 1.56
N ARG A 85 10.59 -0.09 1.24
CA ARG A 85 10.40 0.96 2.26
C ARG A 85 9.06 0.84 2.99
N PHE A 86 8.00 0.47 2.27
CA PHE A 86 6.70 0.19 2.87
C PHE A 86 6.74 -1.03 3.79
N ILE A 87 7.34 -2.15 3.33
CA ILE A 87 7.54 -3.37 4.13
C ILE A 87 8.32 -3.05 5.40
N MET A 88 9.44 -2.34 5.27
CA MET A 88 10.29 -1.93 6.38
C MET A 88 9.50 -1.15 7.43
N ALA A 89 8.77 -0.11 7.01
CA ALA A 89 7.95 0.69 7.92
C ALA A 89 6.87 -0.15 8.63
N CYS A 90 6.17 -1.03 7.90
CA CYS A 90 5.16 -1.93 8.49
C CYS A 90 5.76 -2.86 9.54
N LEU A 91 7.01 -3.31 9.34
CA LEU A 91 7.71 -4.21 10.25
C LEU A 91 8.54 -3.48 11.33
N GLY A 92 8.45 -2.15 11.40
CA GLY A 92 9.10 -1.37 12.46
C GLY A 92 10.54 -0.94 12.17
N TYR A 93 11.02 -1.04 10.93
CA TYR A 93 12.36 -0.60 10.55
C TYR A 93 12.34 0.83 9.99
N ASP A 94 13.33 1.61 10.38
CA ASP A 94 13.52 2.97 9.87
C ASP A 94 13.94 2.97 8.40
N SER A 95 13.50 3.98 7.64
CA SER A 95 13.93 4.21 6.26
C SER A 95 15.34 4.85 6.19
N SER A 96 16.33 4.20 6.81
CA SER A 96 17.74 4.59 6.86
C SER A 96 18.64 3.44 6.37
N GLY A 97 19.92 3.72 6.08
CA GLY A 97 20.88 2.69 5.68
C GLY A 97 21.08 1.60 6.75
N GLU A 98 21.11 1.99 8.03
CA GLU A 98 21.21 1.04 9.15
C GLU A 98 19.93 0.19 9.30
N GLY A 99 18.75 0.82 9.15
CA GLY A 99 17.46 0.13 9.17
C GLY A 99 17.33 -0.88 8.03
N GLU A 100 17.78 -0.51 6.83
CA GLU A 100 17.79 -1.40 5.66
C GLU A 100 18.76 -2.56 5.83
N MET A 101 19.96 -2.31 6.37
CA MET A 101 20.92 -3.37 6.69
C MET A 101 20.32 -4.39 7.67
N LYS A 102 19.71 -3.92 8.76
CA LYS A 102 19.07 -4.78 9.76
C LYS A 102 17.91 -5.57 9.15
N PHE A 103 17.04 -4.91 8.39
CA PHE A 103 15.94 -5.56 7.68
C PHE A 103 16.44 -6.70 6.77
N ASN A 104 17.48 -6.42 5.97
CA ASN A 104 18.06 -7.38 5.04
C ASN A 104 18.73 -8.56 5.75
N GLU A 105 19.38 -8.33 6.88
CA GLU A 105 19.99 -9.40 7.69
C GLU A 105 18.93 -10.32 8.30
N GLU A 106 17.91 -9.75 8.95
CA GLU A 106 16.88 -10.50 9.66
C GLU A 106 15.88 -11.21 8.74
N ASN A 107 15.67 -10.70 7.53
CA ASN A 107 14.67 -11.23 6.58
C ASN A 107 15.31 -11.89 5.34
N LYS A 108 16.61 -12.18 5.40
CA LYS A 108 17.32 -12.88 4.34
C LYS A 108 16.71 -14.25 4.08
N GLY A 109 16.42 -14.54 2.81
CA GLY A 109 15.84 -15.83 2.40
C GLY A 109 14.36 -16.01 2.75
N ALA A 110 13.69 -14.96 3.24
CA ALA A 110 12.25 -15.01 3.45
C ALA A 110 11.48 -15.19 2.13
N ASP A 111 10.24 -15.66 2.24
CA ASP A 111 9.41 -15.89 1.08
C ASP A 111 8.70 -14.61 0.62
N TYR A 112 9.22 -14.04 -0.48
CA TYR A 112 8.65 -12.89 -1.18
C TYR A 112 7.92 -13.28 -2.47
N ARG A 113 7.69 -14.57 -2.74
CA ARG A 113 7.04 -15.00 -3.99
C ARG A 113 5.61 -14.46 -4.07
N VAL A 114 5.18 -14.15 -5.29
CA VAL A 114 3.83 -13.70 -5.59
C VAL A 114 3.38 -14.48 -6.83
N ASP A 115 2.23 -15.14 -6.73
CA ASP A 115 1.56 -15.78 -7.86
C ASP A 115 0.14 -15.19 -7.97
N PRO A 116 -0.16 -14.41 -9.02
CA PRO A 116 -1.47 -13.82 -9.25
C PRO A 116 -2.47 -14.80 -9.86
N ASN A 117 -2.13 -16.09 -10.05
CA ASN A 117 -3.02 -17.10 -10.61
C ASN A 117 -4.41 -17.08 -9.93
N PRO A 118 -5.51 -16.80 -10.67
CA PRO A 118 -6.85 -16.72 -10.10
C PRO A 118 -7.35 -18.02 -9.46
N GLU A 119 -6.86 -19.18 -9.92
CA GLU A 119 -7.28 -20.50 -9.41
C GLU A 119 -6.56 -20.90 -8.12
N ALA A 120 -5.34 -20.39 -7.93
CA ALA A 120 -4.49 -20.71 -6.78
C ALA A 120 -3.55 -19.53 -6.47
N PRO A 121 -4.09 -18.38 -6.01
CA PRO A 121 -3.26 -17.21 -5.77
C PRO A 121 -2.29 -17.48 -4.61
N TYR A 122 -1.03 -17.06 -4.79
CA TYR A 122 0.00 -17.20 -3.78
C TYR A 122 0.58 -15.85 -3.38
N VAL A 123 0.73 -15.67 -2.07
CA VAL A 123 1.42 -14.54 -1.46
C VAL A 123 2.37 -15.12 -0.43
N GLY A 124 3.67 -14.87 -0.60
CA GLY A 124 4.71 -15.36 0.28
C GLY A 124 4.53 -14.86 1.72
N GLU A 125 5.09 -15.60 2.68
CA GLU A 125 4.92 -15.32 4.10
C GLU A 125 5.34 -13.90 4.52
N MET A 126 6.33 -13.30 3.85
CA MET A 126 6.76 -11.95 4.21
C MET A 126 5.68 -10.90 3.95
N TRP A 127 4.96 -11.03 2.85
CA TRP A 127 3.84 -10.14 2.51
C TRP A 127 2.68 -10.29 3.50
N LYS A 128 2.42 -11.52 3.97
CA LYS A 128 1.36 -11.76 4.96
C LYS A 128 1.61 -11.04 6.29
N LYS A 129 2.89 -10.91 6.70
CA LYS A 129 3.26 -10.22 7.95
C LYS A 129 2.84 -8.75 8.01
N LEU A 130 2.58 -8.11 6.86
CA LEU A 130 2.14 -6.71 6.83
C LEU A 130 0.65 -6.57 7.21
N THR A 131 -0.12 -7.65 7.16
CA THR A 131 -1.54 -7.61 7.51
C THR A 131 -1.70 -7.36 9.00
N GLY A 132 -2.47 -6.33 9.35
CA GLY A 132 -2.72 -5.92 10.74
C GLY A 132 -1.65 -5.00 11.33
N THR A 133 -0.62 -4.62 10.58
CA THR A 133 0.35 -3.62 11.03
C THR A 133 -0.19 -2.21 10.84
N SER A 134 0.42 -1.26 11.55
CA SER A 134 0.17 0.17 11.34
C SER A 134 1.48 0.90 11.06
N LEU A 135 1.40 1.93 10.23
CA LEU A 135 2.55 2.76 9.85
C LEU A 135 2.13 4.21 9.67
N ILE A 136 3.12 5.10 9.67
CA ILE A 136 2.93 6.50 9.30
C ILE A 136 3.21 6.62 7.80
N ILE A 137 2.27 7.21 7.07
CA ILE A 137 2.47 7.54 5.65
C ILE A 137 2.48 9.05 5.49
N HIS A 138 3.58 9.56 4.93
CA HIS A 138 3.75 10.96 4.57
C HIS A 138 3.14 11.18 3.19
N THR A 139 2.07 11.94 3.12
CA THR A 139 1.28 12.09 1.89
C THR A 139 1.38 13.50 1.32
N ASN A 140 1.07 13.63 0.03
CA ASN A 140 0.81 14.90 -0.64
C ASN A 140 -0.11 14.67 -1.84
N ILE A 141 -0.57 15.76 -2.47
CA ILE A 141 -1.28 15.72 -3.73
C ILE A 141 -0.41 16.40 -4.77
N ARG A 142 -0.18 15.73 -5.90
CA ARG A 142 0.47 16.31 -7.08
C ARG A 142 -0.52 16.41 -8.23
N LEU A 143 -0.16 17.16 -9.26
CA LEU A 143 -0.86 17.11 -10.54
C LEU A 143 -0.18 16.08 -11.45
N ASN A 144 -0.97 15.30 -12.19
CA ASN A 144 -0.47 14.47 -13.29
C ASN A 144 -0.22 15.32 -14.55
N ASP A 145 0.23 14.68 -15.63
CA ASP A 145 0.54 15.36 -16.90
C ASP A 145 -0.70 16.02 -17.55
N GLU A 146 -1.90 15.60 -17.14
CA GLU A 146 -3.20 16.14 -17.60
C GLU A 146 -3.74 17.25 -16.67
N GLY A 147 -3.00 17.61 -15.61
CA GLY A 147 -3.40 18.64 -14.64
C GLY A 147 -4.37 18.15 -13.56
N GLU A 148 -4.66 16.85 -13.49
CA GLU A 148 -5.55 16.25 -12.51
C GLU A 148 -4.82 15.91 -11.21
N LYS A 149 -5.53 16.05 -10.08
CA LYS A 149 -4.99 15.71 -8.76
C LYS A 149 -4.78 14.20 -8.63
N GLN A 150 -3.57 13.82 -8.26
CA GLN A 150 -3.17 12.44 -7.98
C GLN A 150 -2.57 12.33 -6.58
N GLN A 151 -2.88 11.22 -5.90
CA GLN A 151 -2.25 10.89 -4.63
C GLN A 151 -0.75 10.68 -4.82
N GLN A 152 0.05 11.34 -3.98
CA GLN A 152 1.48 11.12 -3.86
C GLN A 152 1.78 10.53 -2.48
N TRP A 153 2.50 9.41 -2.46
CA TRP A 153 3.03 8.78 -1.26
C TRP A 153 4.51 9.16 -1.18
N ASN A 154 4.87 10.06 -0.27
CA ASN A 154 6.23 10.62 -0.25
C ASN A 154 7.21 9.72 0.49
N ALA A 155 6.80 9.19 1.65
CA ALA A 155 7.63 8.38 2.51
C ALA A 155 6.77 7.52 3.46
N PHE A 156 7.43 6.54 4.07
CA PHE A 156 6.86 5.63 5.07
C PHE A 156 7.76 5.66 6.30
N SER A 157 7.15 5.74 7.47
CA SER A 157 7.85 5.64 8.75
C SER A 157 7.17 4.59 9.60
N PRO A 158 7.93 3.80 10.38
CA PRO A 158 7.32 2.91 11.34
C PRO A 158 6.51 3.72 12.36
N LEU A 159 5.42 3.15 12.85
CA LEU A 159 4.80 3.64 14.07
C LEU A 159 5.75 3.26 15.21
N SER A 160 6.72 4.12 15.53
CA SER A 160 7.65 3.85 16.63
C SER A 160 6.84 3.55 17.89
N ALA A 161 7.24 2.51 18.64
CA ALA A 161 6.84 2.41 20.03
C ALA A 161 7.39 3.67 20.71
N ALA A 162 6.49 4.61 21.04
CA ALA A 162 6.83 5.73 21.91
C ALA A 162 7.36 5.22 23.26
#